data_AF-A0AAD9UX77-F1
#
_entry.id   AF-A0AAD9UX77-F1
#
_cell.length_a   1.000
_cell.length_b   1.000
_cell.length_c   1.000
_cell.angle_alpha   90.00
_cell.angle_beta   90.00
_cell.angle_gamma   90.00
#
_symmetry.space_group_name_H-M   'P 1'
#
loop_
_entity.id
_entity.type
_entity.pdbx_description
1 polymer ?
#
loop_
_entity_poly.entity_id
_entity_poly.type
_entity_poly.pdbx_seq_one_letter_code
_entity_poly.pdbx_strand_id
1 'polypeptide(L)'
;MSMATNYRYEVERPGTKSLRKAMKRQEERIKNDELNSEQEAKVKSEIRVNQISEWMEKQEENSENRMLKQWAEDTKEELSLANKELTAVRKAQLRKLLYTEQSVYEMELKNQGKAFYIKRT
;
A
#
# COMPACT_ATOMS: atom_id res chain seq x y z
N MET A 1 -14.69 -56.57 -1.70
CA MET A 1 -15.96 -57.03 -2.33
C MET A 1 -16.71 -55.82 -2.82
N SER A 2 -16.95 -55.74 -4.14
CA SER A 2 -17.62 -54.61 -4.79
C SER A 2 -19.06 -54.49 -4.28
N MET A 3 -19.38 -53.40 -3.58
CA MET A 3 -20.74 -52.99 -3.21
C MET A 3 -21.44 -52.33 -4.40
N ALA A 4 -21.33 -52.93 -5.58
CA ALA A 4 -22.16 -52.57 -6.72
C ALA A 4 -23.60 -52.98 -6.37
N THR A 5 -24.39 -51.95 -6.10
CA THR A 5 -25.79 -51.92 -5.74
C THR A 5 -26.66 -52.79 -6.66
N ASN A 6 -26.95 -54.02 -6.21
CA ASN A 6 -27.99 -54.89 -6.77
C ASN A 6 -29.40 -54.35 -6.44
N TYR A 7 -29.79 -53.19 -6.99
CA TYR A 7 -31.20 -52.74 -6.94
C TYR A 7 -32.11 -53.59 -7.84
N ARG A 8 -31.55 -54.31 -8.81
CA ARG A 8 -32.32 -54.95 -9.88
C ARG A 8 -33.19 -56.12 -9.42
N TYR A 9 -32.87 -56.78 -8.31
CA TYR A 9 -33.62 -57.93 -7.78
C TYR A 9 -34.59 -57.60 -6.62
N GLU A 10 -34.50 -56.40 -6.02
CA GLU A 10 -35.39 -56.02 -4.91
C GLU A 10 -36.65 -55.27 -5.37
N VAL A 11 -36.67 -54.78 -6.61
CA VAL A 11 -37.84 -54.09 -7.21
C VAL A 11 -39.03 -55.04 -7.42
N GLU A 12 -38.80 -56.36 -7.53
CA GLU A 12 -39.86 -57.36 -7.72
C GLU A 12 -40.68 -57.64 -6.45
N ARG A 13 -40.21 -57.24 -5.25
CA ARG A 13 -40.92 -57.43 -3.97
C ARG A 13 -40.82 -56.20 -3.07
N PRO A 14 -41.69 -55.18 -3.23
CA PRO A 14 -41.57 -53.87 -2.57
C PRO A 14 -41.72 -53.85 -1.03
N GLY A 15 -41.99 -54.99 -0.39
CA GLY A 15 -42.21 -55.09 1.06
C GLY A 15 -41.03 -55.60 1.89
N THR A 16 -39.93 -56.05 1.27
CA THR A 16 -38.84 -56.73 1.98
C THR A 16 -38.06 -55.79 2.92
N LYS A 17 -37.71 -56.31 4.10
CA LYS A 17 -36.96 -55.56 5.14
C LYS A 17 -35.57 -55.11 4.66
N SER A 18 -34.98 -55.84 3.70
CA SER A 18 -33.70 -55.51 3.08
C SER A 18 -33.78 -54.26 2.21
N LEU A 19 -34.80 -54.16 1.34
CA LEU A 19 -35.02 -53.02 0.46
C LEU A 19 -35.23 -51.73 1.26
N ARG A 20 -36.07 -51.76 2.29
CA ARG A 20 -36.26 -50.59 3.18
C ARG A 20 -34.97 -50.16 3.88
N LYS A 21 -34.10 -51.10 4.24
CA LYS A 21 -32.78 -50.80 4.84
C LYS A 21 -31.80 -50.25 3.80
N ALA A 22 -31.85 -50.74 2.56
CA ALA A 22 -31.03 -50.26 1.46
C ALA A 22 -31.41 -48.83 1.06
N MET A 23 -32.72 -48.52 0.97
CA MET A 23 -33.24 -47.19 0.70
C MET A 23 -32.82 -46.17 1.77
N LYS A 24 -32.99 -46.49 3.06
CA LYS A 24 -32.52 -45.61 4.15
C LYS A 24 -31.02 -45.32 4.08
N ARG A 25 -30.21 -46.33 3.78
CA ARG A 25 -28.75 -46.15 3.59
C ARG A 25 -28.40 -45.32 2.35
N GLN A 26 -29.27 -45.30 1.35
CA GLN A 26 -29.07 -44.46 0.18
C GLN A 26 -29.45 -43.01 0.50
N GLU A 27 -30.59 -42.78 1.17
CA GLU A 27 -31.01 -41.46 1.66
C GLU A 27 -29.94 -40.85 2.58
N GLU A 28 -29.40 -41.62 3.53
CA GLU A 28 -28.30 -41.17 4.40
C GLU A 28 -27.03 -40.83 3.62
N ARG A 29 -26.69 -41.60 2.59
CA ARG A 29 -25.53 -41.31 1.73
C ARG A 29 -25.72 -40.03 0.93
N ILE A 30 -26.86 -39.89 0.25
CA ILE A 30 -27.21 -38.69 -0.52
C ILE A 30 -27.14 -37.46 0.37
N LYS A 31 -27.75 -37.52 1.58
CA LYS A 31 -27.71 -36.42 2.53
C LYS A 31 -26.28 -36.03 2.94
N ASN A 32 -25.42 -37.02 3.18
CA ASN A 32 -24.02 -36.76 3.55
C ASN A 32 -23.22 -36.21 2.37
N ASP A 33 -23.46 -36.70 1.15
CA ASP A 33 -22.81 -36.22 -0.07
C ASP A 33 -23.23 -34.77 -0.37
N GLU A 34 -24.51 -34.43 -0.18
CA GLU A 34 -25.03 -33.06 -0.29
C GLU A 34 -24.38 -32.13 0.74
N LEU A 35 -24.34 -32.53 2.02
CA LEU A 35 -23.70 -31.77 3.09
C LEU A 35 -22.21 -31.52 2.80
N ASN A 36 -21.50 -32.55 2.35
CA ASN A 36 -20.08 -32.44 1.99
C ASN A 36 -19.89 -31.52 0.79
N SER A 37 -20.74 -31.62 -0.23
CA SER A 37 -20.69 -30.74 -1.40
C SER A 37 -20.94 -29.27 -1.03
N GLU A 38 -21.90 -29.00 -0.15
CA GLU A 38 -22.16 -27.66 0.38
C GLU A 38 -20.96 -27.13 1.17
N GLN A 39 -20.35 -27.95 2.01
CA GLN A 39 -19.17 -27.58 2.78
C GLN A 39 -17.97 -27.29 1.86
N GLU A 40 -17.73 -28.11 0.84
CA GLU A 40 -16.68 -27.85 -0.16
C GLU A 40 -16.92 -26.55 -0.92
N ALA A 41 -18.16 -26.28 -1.32
CA ALA A 41 -18.51 -25.04 -2.00
C ALA A 41 -18.24 -23.82 -1.10
N LYS A 42 -18.61 -23.92 0.19
CA LYS A 42 -18.35 -22.88 1.19
C LYS A 42 -16.86 -22.63 1.37
N VAL A 43 -16.07 -23.68 1.58
CA VAL A 43 -14.60 -23.56 1.75
C VAL A 43 -13.96 -22.92 0.51
N LYS A 44 -14.37 -23.33 -0.71
CA LYS A 44 -13.88 -22.71 -1.95
C LYS A 44 -14.22 -21.22 -2.03
N SER A 45 -15.41 -20.83 -1.57
CA SER A 45 -15.82 -19.42 -1.54
C SER A 45 -15.01 -18.62 -0.53
N GLU A 46 -14.77 -19.15 0.67
CA GLU A 46 -13.97 -18.50 1.71
C GLU A 46 -12.51 -18.32 1.28
N ILE A 47 -11.90 -19.35 0.68
CA ILE A 47 -10.53 -19.26 0.14
C ILE A 47 -10.43 -18.14 -0.89
N ARG A 48 -11.42 -18.03 -1.79
CA ARG A 48 -11.42 -16.97 -2.82
C ARG A 48 -11.53 -15.58 -2.18
N VAL A 49 -12.41 -15.41 -1.20
CA VAL A 49 -12.55 -14.13 -0.49
C VAL A 49 -11.25 -13.76 0.20
N ASN A 50 -10.61 -14.69 0.92
CA ASN A 50 -9.34 -14.45 1.60
C ASN A 50 -8.24 -14.04 0.61
N GLN A 51 -8.13 -14.73 -0.53
CA GLN A 51 -7.17 -14.37 -1.57
C GLN A 51 -7.39 -12.96 -2.13
N ILE A 52 -8.64 -12.55 -2.30
CA ILE A 52 -8.98 -11.20 -2.75
C ILE A 52 -8.59 -10.18 -1.68
N SER A 53 -8.93 -10.43 -0.41
CA SER A 53 -8.58 -9.54 0.71
C SER A 53 -7.07 -9.38 0.86
N GLU A 54 -6.31 -10.47 0.87
CA GLU A 54 -4.84 -10.43 0.93
C GLU A 54 -4.23 -9.64 -0.24
N TRP A 55 -4.82 -9.79 -1.43
CA TRP A 55 -4.35 -9.04 -2.60
C TRP A 55 -4.66 -7.54 -2.46
N MET A 56 -5.86 -7.17 -1.99
CA MET A 56 -6.25 -5.78 -1.77
C MET A 56 -5.37 -5.11 -0.72
N GLU A 57 -5.13 -5.75 0.44
CA GLU A 57 -4.26 -5.22 1.49
C GLU A 57 -2.85 -4.95 0.96
N LYS A 58 -2.28 -5.89 0.19
CA LYS A 58 -0.96 -5.71 -0.44
C LYS A 58 -0.96 -4.60 -1.50
N GLN A 59 -2.05 -4.41 -2.24
CA GLN A 59 -2.15 -3.30 -3.20
C GLN A 59 -2.20 -1.96 -2.49
N GLU A 60 -2.92 -1.88 -1.37
CA GLU A 60 -3.01 -0.68 -0.54
C GLU A 60 -1.64 -0.33 0.05
N GLU A 61 -0.95 -1.29 0.68
CA GLU A 61 0.40 -1.12 1.19
C GLU A 61 1.38 -0.64 0.11
N ASN A 62 1.32 -1.23 -1.09
CA ASN A 62 2.16 -0.82 -2.22
C ASN A 62 1.80 0.59 -2.73
N SER A 63 0.53 0.99 -2.64
CA SER A 63 0.08 2.33 -3.00
C SER A 63 0.62 3.36 -1.99
N GLU A 64 0.44 3.11 -0.70
CA GLU A 64 0.94 3.96 0.37
C GLU A 64 2.46 4.14 0.28
N ASN A 65 3.19 3.05 0.08
CA ASN A 65 4.65 3.09 -0.07
C ASN A 65 5.10 3.93 -1.29
N ARG A 66 4.34 3.90 -2.40
CA ARG A 66 4.62 4.76 -3.56
C ARG A 66 4.35 6.23 -3.24
N MET A 67 3.23 6.51 -2.58
CA MET A 67 2.88 7.87 -2.17
C MET A 67 3.92 8.45 -1.20
N LEU A 68 4.37 7.67 -0.21
CA LEU A 68 5.38 8.11 0.75
C LEU A 68 6.73 8.42 0.07
N LYS A 69 7.15 7.59 -0.90
CA LYS A 69 8.37 7.84 -1.68
C LYS A 69 8.26 9.13 -2.49
N GLN A 70 7.14 9.31 -3.20
CA GLN A 70 6.90 10.51 -3.98
C GLN A 70 6.88 11.76 -3.09
N TRP A 71 6.16 11.70 -1.97
CA TRP A 71 6.09 12.81 -1.01
C TRP A 71 7.47 13.15 -0.42
N ALA A 72 8.31 12.15 -0.14
CA ALA A 72 9.68 12.37 0.32
C ALA A 72 10.56 13.03 -0.75
N GLU A 73 10.41 12.66 -2.02
CA GLU A 73 11.12 13.28 -3.14
C GLU A 73 10.68 14.73 -3.35
N ASP A 74 9.37 14.98 -3.38
CA ASP A 74 8.79 16.31 -3.52
C ASP A 74 9.24 17.23 -2.36
N THR A 75 9.13 16.75 -1.13
CA THR A 75 9.56 17.51 0.06
C THR A 75 11.05 17.84 0.01
N LYS A 76 11.89 16.92 -0.49
CA LYS A 76 13.33 17.15 -0.64
C LYS A 76 13.62 18.24 -1.68
N GLU A 77 12.88 18.26 -2.79
CA GLU A 77 13.02 19.30 -3.81
C GLU A 77 12.58 20.66 -3.29
N GLU A 78 11.41 20.74 -2.63
CA GLU A 78 10.90 21.96 -2.01
C GLU A 78 11.90 22.52 -0.99
N LEU A 79 12.46 21.67 -0.12
CA LEU A 79 13.51 22.07 0.83
C LEU A 79 14.77 22.58 0.11
N SER A 80 15.15 22.01 -1.03
CA SER A 80 16.29 22.49 -1.81
C SER A 80 16.06 23.91 -2.33
N LEU A 81 14.86 24.17 -2.87
CA LEU A 81 14.48 25.48 -3.38
C LEU A 81 14.40 26.51 -2.25
N ALA A 82 13.74 26.17 -1.13
CA ALA A 82 13.66 27.04 0.05
C ALA A 82 15.05 27.41 0.59
N ASN A 83 15.99 26.47 0.62
CA ASN A 83 17.37 26.74 1.05
C ASN A 83 18.12 27.67 0.09
N LYS A 84 17.90 27.54 -1.22
CA LYS A 84 18.47 28.46 -2.23
C LYS A 84 17.94 29.87 -2.03
N GLU A 85 16.64 30.02 -1.84
CA GLU A 85 16.00 31.33 -1.59
C GLU A 85 16.50 31.96 -0.29
N LEU A 86 16.54 31.19 0.81
CA LEU A 86 17.08 31.65 2.09
C LEU A 86 18.51 32.14 1.95
N THR A 87 19.35 31.41 1.22
CA THR A 87 20.73 31.79 0.95
C THR A 87 20.82 33.09 0.14
N ALA A 88 19.95 33.26 -0.86
CA ALA A 88 19.88 34.48 -1.67
C ALA A 88 19.49 35.70 -0.82
N VAL A 89 18.47 35.56 0.02
CA VAL A 89 18.03 36.61 0.97
C VAL A 89 19.16 36.96 1.94
N ARG A 90 19.81 35.96 2.53
CA ARG A 90 20.94 36.18 3.46
C ARG A 90 22.09 36.91 2.77
N LYS A 91 22.45 36.55 1.54
CA LYS A 91 23.48 37.23 0.75
C LYS A 91 23.10 38.68 0.44
N ALA A 92 21.83 38.93 0.08
CA ALA A 92 21.34 40.29 -0.19
C ALA A 92 21.42 41.17 1.06
N GLN A 93 20.99 40.63 2.22
CA GLN A 93 21.07 41.34 3.48
C GLN A 93 22.51 41.61 3.91
N LEU A 94 23.42 40.64 3.73
CA LEU A 94 24.84 40.82 4.01
C LEU A 94 25.45 41.92 3.13
N ARG A 95 25.14 41.93 1.82
CA ARG A 95 25.59 43.00 0.92
C ARG A 95 25.10 44.36 1.39
N LYS A 96 23.83 44.48 1.77
CA LYS A 96 23.26 45.72 2.31
C LYS A 96 24.05 46.20 3.53
N LEU A 97 24.32 45.30 4.48
CA LEU A 97 25.10 45.62 5.69
C LEU A 97 26.51 46.10 5.34
N LEU A 98 27.22 45.38 4.47
CA LEU A 98 28.56 45.74 4.04
C LEU A 98 28.59 47.09 3.33
N TYR A 99 27.60 47.40 2.48
CA TYR A 99 27.52 48.72 1.85
C TYR A 99 27.27 49.83 2.86
N THR A 100 26.42 49.59 3.86
CA THR A 100 26.20 50.59 4.93
C THR A 100 27.45 50.82 5.76
N GLU A 101 28.16 49.76 6.15
CA GLU A 101 29.41 49.85 6.90
C GLU A 101 30.50 50.55 6.08
N GLN A 102 30.67 50.18 4.80
CA GLN A 102 31.62 50.81 3.91
C GLN A 102 31.36 52.31 3.78
N SER A 103 30.10 52.72 3.64
CA SER A 103 29.74 54.15 3.57
C SER A 103 30.11 54.90 4.84
N VAL A 104 29.94 54.30 6.01
CA VAL A 104 30.34 54.90 7.29
C VAL A 104 31.86 55.04 7.35
N TYR A 105 32.60 53.98 7.05
CA TYR A 105 34.06 54.02 7.06
C TYR A 105 34.65 54.98 6.01
N GLU A 106 34.02 55.11 4.84
CA GLU A 106 34.43 56.10 3.84
C GLU A 106 34.30 57.54 4.35
N MET A 107 33.22 57.86 5.08
CA MET A 107 33.07 59.17 5.71
C MET A 107 34.14 59.40 6.78
N GLU A 108 34.38 58.42 7.66
CA GLU A 108 35.39 58.52 8.70
C GLU A 108 36.80 58.72 8.14
N LEU A 109 37.16 57.97 7.09
CA LEU A 109 38.45 58.11 6.43
C LEU A 109 38.60 59.47 5.75
N LYS A 110 37.56 59.95 5.05
CA LYS A 110 37.57 61.28 4.44
C LYS A 110 37.79 62.38 5.47
N ASN A 111 37.16 62.29 6.64
CA ASN A 111 37.38 63.22 7.75
C ASN A 111 38.83 63.20 8.27
N GLN A 112 39.54 62.09 8.13
CA GLN A 112 40.96 61.96 8.44
C GLN A 112 41.90 62.31 7.27
N GLY A 113 41.35 62.76 6.13
CA GLY A 113 42.12 63.02 4.90
C GLY A 113 42.63 61.75 4.20
N LYS A 114 42.06 60.58 4.50
CA LYS A 114 42.41 59.27 3.93
C LYS A 114 41.27 58.75 3.04
N ALA A 115 41.56 57.74 2.23
CA ALA A 115 40.56 57.06 1.41
C ALA A 115 40.91 55.58 1.23
N PHE A 116 39.91 54.76 0.88
CA PHE A 116 40.15 53.37 0.50
C PHE A 116 40.94 53.30 -0.81
N TYR A 117 41.85 52.33 -0.88
CA TYR A 117 42.51 52.00 -2.12
C TYR A 117 41.54 51.25 -3.05
N ILE A 118 41.32 51.78 -4.25
CA ILE A 118 40.48 51.17 -5.27
C ILE A 118 41.39 50.78 -6.44
N LYS A 119 41.62 49.48 -6.62
CA LYS A 119 42.31 48.98 -7.80
C LYS A 119 41.37 49.12 -9.01
N ARG A 120 41.73 50.00 -9.95
CA ARG A 120 41.05 50.08 -11.24
C ARG A 120 41.52 48.91 -12.10
N THR A 121 40.59 48.02 -12.45
CA THR A 121 40.73 47.06 -13.55
C THR A 121 40.46 47.73 -14.88
#